data_AF-A0A8T0PM19-F1
#
_entry.id   AF-A0A8T0PM19-F1
#
_cell.length_a   1.000
_cell.length_b   1.000
_cell.length_c   1.000
_cell.angle_alpha   90.00
_cell.angle_beta   90.00
_cell.angle_gamma   90.00
#
_symmetry.space_group_name_H-M   'P 1'
#
loop_
_entity.id
_entity.type
_entity.pdbx_description
1 polymer ?
#
loop_
_entity_poly.entity_id
_entity_poly.type
_entity_poly.pdbx_seq_one_letter_code
_entity_poly.pdbx_strand_id
1 'polypeptide(L)'
;MCRRFRDLAAHPAVLSRAAGTAVAVRAGAWSEAAHRFLRRCAAAGSLHATYFLGMVRFYCLGSWAAGAALLARAAGGGHAAALYALAVVRFNGSGGGKADKDPRAGVALCARAAWLGHVPALRELGHCLQDGYGARRDAAAGRHFLLHAAARELAAASSSARRRGPAGEQDDHGGAAAASRFMVEWWALMSAEKPAASAADGIRCGAGEDAEEELRLCSHARCGRRETRRHEFRRCSVCGSANYCSRACQALDWKRAHRGRCGAAAAAARWLAAGNAY
;
A
#
# COMPACT_ATOMS: atom_id res chain seq x y z
N MET A 1 -30.18 -25.43 -28.73
CA MET A 1 -30.11 -24.55 -27.53
C MET A 1 -31.34 -23.65 -27.48
N CYS A 2 -32.11 -23.69 -26.37
CA CYS A 2 -33.37 -22.96 -26.21
C CYS A 2 -33.18 -21.43 -26.26
N ARG A 3 -34.09 -20.69 -26.93
CA ARG A 3 -34.06 -19.21 -27.01
C ARG A 3 -34.11 -18.58 -25.62
N ARG A 4 -35.04 -19.02 -24.77
CA ARG A 4 -35.22 -18.53 -23.41
C ARG A 4 -33.96 -18.66 -22.54
N PHE A 5 -33.23 -19.77 -22.69
CA PHE A 5 -31.96 -19.97 -21.99
C PHE A 5 -30.89 -18.98 -22.48
N ARG A 6 -30.83 -18.74 -23.79
CA ARG A 6 -29.91 -17.75 -24.39
C ARG A 6 -30.22 -16.33 -23.92
N ASP A 7 -31.50 -15.99 -23.79
CA ASP A 7 -31.94 -14.68 -23.34
C ASP A 7 -31.61 -14.45 -21.85
N LEU A 8 -31.78 -15.48 -21.02
CA LEU A 8 -31.37 -15.44 -19.61
C LEU A 8 -29.85 -15.31 -19.46
N ALA A 9 -29.07 -16.07 -20.23
CA ALA A 9 -27.60 -15.96 -20.24
C ALA A 9 -27.12 -14.56 -20.69
N ALA A 10 -27.94 -13.84 -21.44
CA ALA A 10 -27.70 -12.48 -21.90
C ALA A 10 -28.14 -11.39 -20.90
N HIS A 11 -28.83 -11.75 -19.81
CA HIS A 11 -29.40 -10.81 -18.85
C HIS A 11 -28.31 -10.10 -18.02
N PRO A 12 -28.39 -8.77 -17.80
CA PRO A 12 -27.37 -8.01 -17.07
C PRO A 12 -27.04 -8.59 -15.68
N ALA A 13 -28.04 -9.07 -14.93
CA ALA A 13 -27.81 -9.68 -13.62
C ALA A 13 -26.90 -10.92 -13.70
N VAL A 14 -27.04 -11.74 -14.75
CA VAL A 14 -26.18 -12.92 -14.99
C VAL A 14 -24.79 -12.48 -15.41
N LEU A 15 -24.71 -11.54 -16.37
CA LEU A 15 -23.44 -11.03 -16.89
C LEU A 15 -22.61 -10.32 -15.82
N SER A 16 -23.24 -9.62 -14.88
CA SER A 16 -22.58 -8.96 -13.75
C SER A 16 -21.85 -9.95 -12.83
N ARG A 17 -22.38 -11.18 -12.73
CA ARG A 17 -21.88 -12.27 -11.88
C ARG A 17 -21.06 -13.30 -12.66
N ALA A 18 -20.70 -13.01 -13.92
CA ALA A 18 -19.89 -13.91 -14.71
C ALA A 18 -18.55 -14.18 -13.99
N ALA A 19 -18.27 -15.47 -13.76
CA ALA A 19 -17.05 -15.92 -13.11
C ALA A 19 -15.81 -15.52 -13.92
N GLY A 20 -14.67 -15.35 -13.24
CA GLY A 20 -13.40 -15.01 -13.89
C GLY A 20 -13.02 -15.98 -15.00
N THR A 21 -13.27 -17.29 -14.81
CA THR A 21 -13.03 -18.34 -15.82
C THR A 21 -13.91 -18.20 -17.06
N ALA A 22 -15.15 -17.71 -16.91
CA ALA A 22 -16.07 -17.52 -18.02
C ALA A 22 -15.70 -16.32 -18.91
N VAL A 23 -14.99 -15.33 -18.35
CA VAL A 23 -14.57 -14.12 -19.08
C VAL A 23 -13.07 -14.12 -19.43
N ALA A 24 -12.31 -15.11 -18.97
CA ALA A 24 -10.91 -15.29 -19.32
C ALA A 24 -10.78 -15.81 -20.76
N VAL A 25 -10.13 -15.02 -21.62
CA VAL A 25 -9.91 -15.36 -23.02
C VAL A 25 -8.40 -15.44 -23.27
N ARG A 26 -7.93 -16.59 -23.76
CA ARG A 26 -6.52 -16.72 -24.18
C ARG A 26 -6.25 -15.80 -25.37
N ALA A 27 -5.05 -15.22 -25.44
CA ALA A 27 -4.68 -14.28 -26.50
C ALA A 27 -4.94 -14.84 -27.91
N GLY A 28 -4.54 -16.09 -28.19
CA GLY A 28 -4.77 -16.74 -29.49
C GLY A 28 -6.22 -17.13 -29.78
N ALA A 29 -7.12 -17.06 -28.79
CA ALA A 29 -8.56 -17.32 -28.95
C ALA A 29 -9.39 -16.01 -28.95
N TRP A 30 -8.72 -14.86 -28.99
CA TRP A 30 -9.38 -13.57 -29.00
C TRP A 30 -10.15 -13.38 -30.32
N SER A 31 -11.42 -13.01 -30.21
CA SER A 31 -12.31 -12.78 -31.34
C SER A 31 -13.24 -11.61 -31.06
N GLU A 32 -13.86 -11.06 -32.11
CA GLU A 32 -14.84 -9.99 -31.96
C GLU A 32 -16.03 -10.40 -31.07
N ALA A 33 -16.44 -11.68 -31.14
CA ALA A 33 -17.47 -12.22 -30.25
C ALA A 33 -17.02 -12.21 -28.78
N ALA A 34 -15.78 -12.61 -28.49
CA ALA A 34 -15.22 -12.58 -27.16
C ALA A 34 -15.09 -11.14 -26.63
N HIS A 35 -14.62 -10.22 -27.46
CA HIS A 35 -14.54 -8.79 -27.11
C HIS A 35 -15.92 -8.22 -26.79
N ARG A 36 -16.94 -8.50 -27.62
CA ARG A 36 -18.31 -8.05 -27.39
C ARG A 36 -18.91 -8.63 -26.11
N PHE A 37 -18.66 -9.90 -25.83
CA PHE A 37 -19.10 -10.55 -24.59
C PHE A 37 -18.47 -9.88 -23.36
N LEU A 38 -17.14 -9.70 -23.35
CA LEU A 38 -16.42 -8.98 -22.30
C LEU A 38 -16.97 -7.57 -22.06
N ARG A 39 -17.22 -6.81 -23.13
CA ARG A 39 -17.81 -5.47 -23.04
C ARG A 39 -19.19 -5.50 -22.38
N ARG A 40 -20.04 -6.47 -22.71
CA ARG A 40 -21.37 -6.60 -22.09
C ARG A 40 -21.27 -6.95 -20.61
N CYS A 41 -20.40 -7.88 -20.22
CA CYS A 41 -20.15 -8.20 -18.82
C CYS A 41 -19.62 -6.99 -18.05
N ALA A 42 -18.66 -6.25 -18.63
CA ALA A 42 -18.11 -5.04 -18.00
C ALA A 42 -19.16 -3.92 -17.87
N ALA A 43 -20.05 -3.76 -18.85
CA ALA A 43 -21.16 -2.81 -18.78
C ALA A 43 -22.21 -3.21 -17.72
N ALA A 44 -22.41 -4.51 -17.52
CA ALA A 44 -23.29 -5.05 -16.48
C ALA A 44 -22.67 -4.99 -15.06
N GLY A 45 -21.40 -4.58 -14.91
CA GLY A 45 -20.75 -4.42 -13.62
C GLY A 45 -19.81 -5.56 -13.21
N SER A 46 -19.52 -6.52 -14.09
CA SER A 46 -18.52 -7.56 -13.79
C SER A 46 -17.14 -6.94 -13.64
N LEU A 47 -16.55 -7.10 -12.44
CA LEU A 47 -15.21 -6.61 -12.13
C LEU A 47 -14.14 -7.38 -12.91
N HIS A 48 -14.31 -8.71 -13.07
CA HIS A 48 -13.40 -9.53 -13.88
C HIS A 48 -13.37 -9.08 -15.34
N ALA A 49 -14.55 -8.88 -15.94
CA ALA A 49 -14.63 -8.42 -17.33
C ALA A 49 -14.06 -7.00 -17.49
N THR A 50 -14.33 -6.12 -16.53
CA THR A 50 -13.74 -4.77 -16.50
C THR A 50 -12.21 -4.82 -16.42
N TYR A 51 -11.66 -5.70 -15.57
CA TYR A 51 -10.22 -5.93 -15.46
C TYR A 51 -9.61 -6.43 -16.77
N PHE A 52 -10.14 -7.51 -17.36
CA PHE A 52 -9.61 -8.07 -18.61
C PHE A 52 -9.68 -7.07 -19.77
N LEU A 53 -10.79 -6.33 -19.89
CA LEU A 53 -10.91 -5.28 -20.90
C LEU A 53 -9.90 -4.16 -20.66
N GLY A 54 -9.67 -3.77 -19.40
CA GLY A 54 -8.63 -2.80 -19.02
C GLY A 54 -7.23 -3.25 -19.44
N MET A 55 -6.86 -4.50 -19.12
CA MET A 55 -5.57 -5.10 -19.50
C MET A 55 -5.34 -5.08 -21.01
N VAL A 56 -6.32 -5.51 -21.79
CA VAL A 56 -6.21 -5.54 -23.25
C VAL A 56 -6.09 -4.13 -23.83
N ARG A 57 -6.89 -3.17 -23.34
CA ARG A 57 -6.79 -1.78 -23.80
C ARG A 57 -5.44 -1.15 -23.46
N PHE A 58 -4.94 -1.42 -22.27
CA PHE A 58 -3.68 -0.87 -21.78
C PHE A 58 -2.48 -1.43 -22.53
N TYR A 59 -2.33 -2.76 -22.59
CA TYR A 59 -1.11 -3.43 -23.08
C TYR A 59 -1.16 -3.80 -24.57
N CYS A 60 -2.34 -4.02 -25.15
CA CYS A 60 -2.43 -4.54 -26.52
C CYS A 60 -2.90 -3.49 -27.53
N LEU A 61 -3.79 -2.57 -27.12
CA LEU A 61 -4.40 -1.58 -28.03
C LEU A 61 -3.77 -0.19 -27.94
N GLY A 62 -2.77 0.01 -27.09
CA GLY A 62 -2.09 1.30 -26.92
C GLY A 62 -2.99 2.41 -26.35
N SER A 63 -4.15 2.07 -25.77
CA SER A 63 -5.10 3.02 -25.19
C SER A 63 -4.91 3.08 -23.67
N TRP A 64 -3.75 3.59 -23.24
CA TRP A 64 -3.28 3.49 -21.84
C TRP A 64 -4.23 4.20 -20.88
N ALA A 65 -4.70 5.40 -21.20
CA ALA A 65 -5.63 6.16 -20.36
C ALA A 65 -6.97 5.43 -20.16
N ALA A 66 -7.57 4.92 -21.24
CA ALA A 66 -8.82 4.17 -21.16
C ALA A 66 -8.64 2.82 -20.45
N GLY A 67 -7.51 2.15 -20.69
CA GLY A 67 -7.14 0.91 -19.99
C GLY A 67 -6.96 1.14 -18.49
N ALA A 68 -6.20 2.16 -18.10
CA ALA A 68 -5.98 2.55 -16.71
C ALA A 68 -7.28 2.92 -16.00
N ALA A 69 -8.18 3.65 -16.67
CA ALA A 69 -9.50 3.98 -16.12
C ALA A 69 -10.35 2.73 -15.82
N LEU A 70 -10.33 1.73 -16.71
CA LEU A 70 -11.02 0.45 -16.47
C LEU A 70 -10.36 -0.34 -15.32
N LEU A 71 -9.03 -0.39 -15.28
CA LEU A 71 -8.31 -1.02 -14.17
C LEU A 71 -8.62 -0.33 -12.83
N ALA A 72 -8.64 1.01 -12.80
CA ALA A 72 -9.03 1.81 -11.63
C ALA A 72 -10.47 1.52 -11.19
N ARG A 73 -11.40 1.39 -12.14
CA ARG A 73 -12.79 1.03 -11.83
C ARG A 73 -12.90 -0.37 -11.21
N ALA A 74 -12.21 -1.36 -11.78
CA ALA A 74 -12.18 -2.72 -11.21
C ALA A 74 -11.52 -2.75 -9.83
N ALA A 75 -10.42 -2.00 -9.64
CA ALA A 75 -9.72 -1.86 -8.37
C ALA A 75 -10.59 -1.16 -7.30
N GLY A 76 -11.36 -0.13 -7.68
CA GLY A 76 -12.34 0.53 -6.82
C GLY A 76 -13.39 -0.44 -6.29
N GLY A 77 -13.82 -1.39 -7.11
CA GLY A 77 -14.71 -2.49 -6.72
C GLY A 77 -14.04 -3.64 -5.95
N GLY A 78 -12.75 -3.53 -5.61
CA GLY A 78 -12.04 -4.57 -4.84
C GLY A 78 -11.48 -5.73 -5.68
N HIS A 79 -11.27 -5.55 -6.99
CA HIS A 79 -10.63 -6.58 -7.80
C HIS A 79 -9.12 -6.64 -7.54
N ALA A 80 -8.66 -7.67 -6.83
CA ALA A 80 -7.28 -7.79 -6.36
C ALA A 80 -6.22 -7.75 -7.48
N ALA A 81 -6.45 -8.45 -8.60
CA ALA A 81 -5.51 -8.40 -9.73
C ALA A 81 -5.47 -7.03 -10.45
N ALA A 82 -6.55 -6.25 -10.36
CA ALA A 82 -6.59 -4.92 -10.97
C ALA A 82 -5.81 -3.91 -10.11
N LEU A 83 -5.94 -4.03 -8.77
CA LEU A 83 -5.09 -3.32 -7.81
C LEU A 83 -3.61 -3.62 -8.08
N TYR A 84 -3.26 -4.89 -8.25
CA TYR A 84 -1.89 -5.29 -8.57
C TYR A 84 -1.40 -4.76 -9.92
N ALA A 85 -2.23 -4.82 -10.98
CA ALA A 85 -1.87 -4.26 -12.28
C ALA A 85 -1.58 -2.75 -12.20
N LEU A 86 -2.39 -1.99 -11.46
CA LEU A 86 -2.12 -0.58 -11.20
C LEU A 86 -0.84 -0.36 -10.39
N ALA A 87 -0.55 -1.24 -9.42
CA ALA A 87 0.71 -1.18 -8.67
C ALA A 87 1.92 -1.30 -9.60
N VAL A 88 1.89 -2.27 -10.52
CA VAL A 88 2.95 -2.46 -11.54
C VAL A 88 3.08 -1.22 -12.44
N VAL A 89 1.96 -0.63 -12.86
CA VAL A 89 1.99 0.63 -13.63
C VAL A 89 2.68 1.74 -12.84
N ARG A 90 2.41 1.87 -11.53
CA ARG A 90 3.05 2.85 -10.66
C ARG A 90 4.52 2.57 -10.37
N PHE A 91 4.93 1.30 -10.27
CA PHE A 91 6.33 0.95 -10.13
C PHE A 91 7.15 1.26 -11.38
N ASN A 92 6.56 1.04 -12.56
CA ASN A 92 7.25 1.17 -13.84
C ASN A 92 7.12 2.58 -14.45
N GLY A 93 6.10 3.35 -14.06
CA GLY A 93 5.76 4.61 -14.71
C GLY A 93 5.23 4.43 -16.13
N SER A 94 4.55 3.31 -16.42
CA SER A 94 4.10 2.96 -17.77
C SER A 94 2.76 3.62 -18.17
N GLY A 95 2.34 4.70 -17.49
CA GLY A 95 1.02 5.33 -17.64
C GLY A 95 0.90 6.35 -18.79
N GLY A 96 1.99 6.60 -19.53
CA GLY A 96 2.05 7.55 -20.64
C GLY A 96 2.97 8.75 -20.44
N GLY A 97 3.44 9.00 -19.22
CA GLY A 97 4.39 10.08 -18.90
C GLY A 97 5.50 9.65 -17.94
N LYS A 98 6.68 10.30 -18.03
CA LYS A 98 7.83 10.05 -17.13
C LYS A 98 7.52 10.32 -15.64
N ALA A 99 6.47 11.10 -15.34
CA ALA A 99 6.01 11.42 -13.98
C ALA A 99 5.09 10.35 -13.37
N ASP A 100 4.75 9.28 -14.10
CA ASP A 100 3.80 8.27 -13.62
C ASP A 100 4.40 7.27 -12.64
N LYS A 101 5.73 7.29 -12.47
CA LYS A 101 6.44 6.42 -11.55
C LYS A 101 6.25 6.92 -10.12
N ASP A 102 5.49 6.15 -9.34
CA ASP A 102 5.26 6.39 -7.92
C ASP A 102 5.35 5.05 -7.16
N PRO A 103 6.56 4.66 -6.72
CA PRO A 103 6.74 3.42 -6.00
C PRO A 103 5.97 3.37 -4.67
N ARG A 104 5.71 4.52 -4.03
CA ARG A 104 4.95 4.56 -2.76
C ARG A 104 3.49 4.21 -3.02
N ALA A 105 2.87 4.79 -4.04
CA ALA A 105 1.53 4.39 -4.46
C ALA A 105 1.49 2.93 -4.92
N GLY A 106 2.53 2.45 -5.60
CA GLY A 106 2.68 1.04 -5.97
C GLY A 106 2.62 0.10 -4.76
N VAL A 107 3.41 0.39 -3.71
CA VAL A 107 3.38 -0.38 -2.46
C VAL A 107 2.00 -0.38 -1.82
N ALA A 108 1.33 0.78 -1.74
CA ALA A 108 -0.01 0.88 -1.15
C ALA A 108 -1.05 0.02 -1.90
N LEU A 109 -0.98 0.02 -3.24
CA LEU A 109 -1.83 -0.82 -4.08
C LEU A 109 -1.50 -2.31 -3.92
N CYS A 110 -0.23 -2.68 -3.81
CA CYS A 110 0.19 -4.06 -3.50
C CYS A 110 -0.31 -4.52 -2.14
N ALA A 111 -0.22 -3.69 -1.10
CA ALA A 111 -0.74 -4.03 0.23
C ALA A 111 -2.26 -4.28 0.20
N ARG A 112 -3.02 -3.45 -0.52
CA ARG A 112 -4.46 -3.64 -0.68
C ARG A 112 -4.80 -4.89 -1.50
N ALA A 113 -4.03 -5.21 -2.54
CA ALA A 113 -4.21 -6.45 -3.29
C ALA A 113 -3.84 -7.69 -2.46
N ALA A 114 -2.76 -7.63 -1.67
CA ALA A 114 -2.32 -8.68 -0.76
C ALA A 114 -3.36 -8.95 0.34
N TRP A 115 -3.99 -7.90 0.87
CA TRP A 115 -5.12 -8.02 1.80
C TRP A 115 -6.28 -8.83 1.24
N LEU A 116 -6.55 -8.69 -0.05
CA LEU A 116 -7.58 -9.45 -0.77
C LEU A 116 -7.11 -10.84 -1.22
N GLY A 117 -5.91 -11.24 -0.81
CA GLY A 117 -5.34 -12.56 -1.08
C GLY A 117 -4.60 -12.73 -2.39
N HIS A 118 -4.27 -11.63 -3.08
CA HIS A 118 -3.48 -11.70 -4.31
C HIS A 118 -2.01 -12.03 -4.02
N VAL A 119 -1.65 -13.30 -4.24
CA VAL A 119 -0.33 -13.84 -3.90
C VAL A 119 0.83 -13.12 -4.59
N PRO A 120 0.76 -12.78 -5.90
CA PRO A 120 1.83 -12.00 -6.51
C PRO A 120 2.03 -10.63 -5.86
N ALA A 121 0.95 -9.97 -5.39
CA ALA A 121 1.06 -8.67 -4.75
C ALA A 121 1.70 -8.77 -3.36
N LEU A 122 1.41 -9.85 -2.64
CA LEU A 122 2.05 -10.17 -1.37
C LEU A 122 3.57 -10.36 -1.55
N ARG A 123 3.98 -11.08 -2.59
CA ARG A 123 5.39 -11.27 -2.93
C ARG A 123 6.08 -9.96 -3.29
N GLU A 124 5.47 -9.14 -4.15
CA GLU A 124 6.03 -7.82 -4.49
C GLU A 124 6.16 -6.91 -3.27
N LEU A 125 5.20 -6.95 -2.34
CA LEU A 125 5.30 -6.23 -1.06
C LEU A 125 6.49 -6.72 -0.22
N GLY A 126 6.75 -8.03 -0.21
CA GLY A 126 7.93 -8.60 0.44
C GLY A 126 9.25 -8.06 -0.12
N HIS A 127 9.39 -7.99 -1.45
CA HIS A 127 10.55 -7.38 -2.10
C HIS A 127 10.67 -5.88 -1.78
N CYS A 128 9.56 -5.13 -1.86
CA CYS A 128 9.55 -3.70 -1.54
C CYS A 128 10.04 -3.41 -0.11
N LEU A 129 9.62 -4.21 0.87
CA LEU A 129 10.07 -4.09 2.26
C LEU A 129 11.53 -4.53 2.42
N GLN A 130 11.94 -5.61 1.76
CA GLN A 130 13.31 -6.12 1.86
C GLN A 130 14.36 -5.12 1.36
N ASP A 131 14.05 -4.45 0.25
CA ASP A 131 14.98 -3.56 -0.45
C ASP A 131 14.74 -2.08 -0.12
N GLY A 132 13.61 -1.73 0.51
CA GLY A 132 13.22 -0.34 0.76
C GLY A 132 12.73 0.39 -0.48
N TYR A 133 12.13 -0.33 -1.43
CA TYR A 133 11.61 0.24 -2.67
C TYR A 133 10.16 0.72 -2.50
N GLY A 134 9.94 2.04 -2.50
CA GLY A 134 8.61 2.62 -2.28
C GLY A 134 8.07 2.48 -0.85
N ALA A 135 8.83 1.85 0.05
CA ALA A 135 8.53 1.68 1.47
C ALA A 135 9.78 1.88 2.31
N ARG A 136 9.62 2.08 3.63
CA ARG A 136 10.75 2.00 4.55
C ARG A 136 11.27 0.56 4.54
N ARG A 137 12.59 0.40 4.43
CA ARG A 137 13.22 -0.91 4.46
C ARG A 137 12.97 -1.62 5.79
N ASP A 138 12.45 -2.83 5.70
CA ASP A 138 12.31 -3.80 6.77
C ASP A 138 12.58 -5.20 6.20
N ALA A 139 13.83 -5.64 6.33
CA ALA A 139 14.28 -6.90 5.76
C ALA A 139 13.67 -8.12 6.47
N ALA A 140 13.30 -8.01 7.74
CA ALA A 140 12.68 -9.12 8.47
C ALA A 140 11.24 -9.31 8.01
N ALA A 141 10.48 -8.21 7.95
CA ALA A 141 9.15 -8.20 7.35
C ALA A 141 9.15 -8.69 5.91
N GLY A 142 10.05 -8.15 5.08
CA GLY A 142 10.16 -8.54 3.67
C GLY A 142 10.33 -10.05 3.50
N ARG A 143 11.25 -10.66 4.26
CA ARG A 143 11.45 -12.13 4.24
C ARG A 143 10.19 -12.89 4.69
N HIS A 144 9.50 -12.42 5.72
CA HIS A 144 8.28 -13.07 6.22
C HIS A 144 7.18 -13.08 5.14
N PHE A 145 6.99 -11.96 4.44
CA PHE A 145 6.03 -11.85 3.33
C PHE A 145 6.40 -12.79 2.18
N LEU A 146 7.68 -12.86 1.80
CA LEU A 146 8.15 -13.74 0.73
C LEU A 146 7.94 -15.22 1.07
N LEU A 147 8.26 -15.63 2.30
CA LEU A 147 8.02 -16.99 2.78
C LEU A 147 6.52 -17.33 2.76
N HIS A 148 5.67 -16.41 3.21
CA HIS A 148 4.22 -16.61 3.19
C HIS A 148 3.67 -16.69 1.76
N ALA A 149 4.16 -15.86 0.84
CA ALA A 149 3.80 -15.95 -0.57
C ALA A 149 4.21 -17.31 -1.18
N ALA A 150 5.46 -17.74 -0.97
CA ALA A 150 5.97 -19.01 -1.45
C ALA A 150 5.17 -20.21 -0.90
N ALA A 151 4.82 -20.20 0.39
CA ALA A 151 3.99 -21.23 1.00
C ALA A 151 2.61 -21.34 0.33
N ARG A 152 1.99 -20.21 -0.01
CA ARG A 152 0.69 -20.17 -0.69
C ARG A 152 0.77 -20.64 -2.14
N GLU A 153 1.83 -20.27 -2.85
CA GLU A 153 2.08 -20.77 -4.21
C GLU A 153 2.28 -22.29 -4.21
N LEU A 154 3.04 -22.82 -3.25
CA LEU A 154 3.21 -24.26 -3.08
C LEU A 154 1.88 -24.96 -2.78
N ALA A 155 1.09 -24.44 -1.85
CA ALA A 155 -0.22 -24.99 -1.52
C ALA A 155 -1.17 -24.99 -2.74
N ALA A 156 -1.17 -23.92 -3.52
CA ALA A 156 -1.95 -23.82 -4.77
C ALA A 156 -1.47 -24.85 -5.82
N ALA A 157 -0.16 -25.03 -5.98
CA ALA A 157 0.43 -26.02 -6.88
C ALA A 157 0.06 -27.45 -6.47
N SER A 158 0.18 -27.78 -5.18
CA SER A 158 -0.22 -29.09 -4.64
C SER A 158 -1.72 -29.36 -4.79
N SER A 159 -2.58 -28.35 -4.63
CA SER A 159 -4.03 -28.48 -4.87
C SER A 159 -4.34 -28.75 -6.34
N SER A 160 -3.61 -28.10 -7.25
CA SER A 160 -3.77 -28.26 -8.70
C SER A 160 -3.30 -29.64 -9.16
N ALA A 161 -2.24 -30.18 -8.55
CA ALA A 161 -1.79 -31.55 -8.77
C ALA A 161 -2.83 -32.57 -8.25
N ARG A 162 -3.44 -32.32 -7.09
CA ARG A 162 -4.48 -33.19 -6.51
C ARG A 162 -5.78 -33.20 -7.34
N ARG A 163 -6.18 -32.05 -7.92
CA ARG A 163 -7.34 -31.94 -8.82
C ARG A 163 -7.17 -32.69 -10.16
N ARG A 164 -5.97 -33.14 -10.51
CA ARG A 164 -5.73 -34.04 -11.65
C ARG A 164 -5.96 -35.53 -11.31
N GLY A 165 -6.25 -35.88 -10.05
CA GLY A 165 -6.77 -37.19 -9.65
C GLY A 165 -8.30 -37.27 -9.74
N PRO A 166 -8.92 -38.47 -9.65
CA PRO A 166 -10.36 -38.61 -9.82
C PRO A 166 -11.14 -37.92 -8.68
N ALA A 167 -11.91 -36.90 -9.08
CA ALA A 167 -13.01 -36.20 -8.41
C ALA A 167 -12.92 -35.97 -6.89
N GLY A 168 -12.58 -34.73 -6.51
CA GLY A 168 -12.84 -34.17 -5.19
C GLY A 168 -13.08 -32.67 -5.30
N GLU A 169 -14.34 -32.28 -5.26
CA GLU A 169 -14.83 -30.90 -5.30
C GLU A 169 -14.57 -30.23 -3.95
N GLN A 170 -13.72 -29.19 -3.91
CA GLN A 170 -13.51 -28.38 -2.70
C GLN A 170 -13.31 -26.90 -3.04
N ASP A 171 -14.03 -26.07 -2.29
CA ASP A 171 -14.18 -24.62 -2.44
C ASP A 171 -12.87 -23.84 -2.24
N ASP A 172 -12.51 -23.04 -3.25
CA ASP A 172 -11.29 -22.22 -3.35
C ASP A 172 -11.31 -20.96 -2.42
N HIS A 173 -12.27 -20.85 -1.50
CA HIS A 173 -12.48 -19.67 -0.65
C HIS A 173 -11.49 -19.55 0.52
N GLY A 174 -10.80 -20.64 0.90
CA GLY A 174 -9.86 -20.63 2.03
C GLY A 174 -8.56 -19.85 1.78
N GLY A 175 -8.13 -19.76 0.52
CA GLY A 175 -6.90 -19.07 0.14
C GLY A 175 -6.97 -17.57 0.43
N ALA A 176 -8.02 -16.89 -0.04
CA ALA A 176 -8.17 -15.44 0.17
C ALA A 176 -8.25 -15.09 1.67
N ALA A 177 -9.04 -15.86 2.45
CA ALA A 177 -9.20 -15.66 3.89
C ALA A 177 -7.88 -15.78 4.67
N ALA A 178 -7.00 -16.72 4.29
CA ALA A 178 -5.70 -16.89 4.94
C ALA A 178 -4.76 -15.70 4.72
N ALA A 179 -4.81 -15.03 3.56
CA ALA A 179 -3.96 -13.87 3.30
C ALA A 179 -4.49 -12.61 3.99
N SER A 180 -5.81 -12.41 4.01
CA SER A 180 -6.40 -11.36 4.85
C SER A 180 -6.00 -11.56 6.31
N ARG A 181 -6.08 -12.80 6.83
CA ARG A 181 -5.67 -13.13 8.20
C ARG A 181 -4.18 -12.85 8.46
N PHE A 182 -3.28 -13.31 7.59
CA PHE A 182 -1.84 -13.01 7.71
C PHE A 182 -1.60 -11.50 7.82
N MET A 183 -2.23 -10.73 6.95
CA MET A 183 -2.09 -9.29 6.94
C MET A 183 -2.71 -8.64 8.19
N VAL A 184 -3.83 -9.15 8.72
CA VAL A 184 -4.45 -8.68 9.99
C VAL A 184 -3.45 -8.87 11.13
N GLU A 185 -2.96 -10.10 11.27
CA GLU A 185 -2.02 -10.48 12.33
C GLU A 185 -0.74 -9.67 12.23
N TRP A 186 -0.22 -9.50 11.01
CA TRP A 186 0.93 -8.66 10.74
C TRP A 186 0.72 -7.20 11.18
N TRP A 187 -0.38 -6.57 10.78
CA TRP A 187 -0.67 -5.19 11.19
C TRP A 187 -0.90 -5.05 12.70
N ALA A 188 -1.48 -6.06 13.33
CA ALA A 188 -1.62 -6.11 14.79
C ALA A 188 -0.25 -6.17 15.49
N LEU A 189 0.67 -7.02 15.00
CA LEU A 189 2.04 -7.11 15.53
C LEU A 189 2.80 -5.79 15.37
N MET A 190 2.73 -5.16 14.19
CA MET A 190 3.37 -3.86 13.96
C MET A 190 2.77 -2.74 14.83
N SER A 191 1.48 -2.82 15.14
CA SER A 191 0.81 -1.86 16.04
C SER A 191 1.19 -2.09 17.51
N ALA A 192 1.51 -3.33 17.88
CA ALA A 192 1.95 -3.71 19.22
C ALA A 192 3.45 -3.46 19.47
N GLU A 193 4.28 -3.46 18.42
CA GLU A 193 5.71 -3.14 18.49
C GLU A 193 6.02 -1.63 18.61
N LYS A 194 5.02 -0.74 18.61
CA LYS A 194 5.21 0.58 19.20
C LYS A 194 5.60 0.35 20.66
N PRO A 195 6.84 0.65 21.10
CA PRO A 195 7.21 0.38 22.48
C PRO A 195 6.28 1.19 23.36
N ALA A 196 5.54 0.50 24.24
CA ALA A 196 5.05 1.12 25.45
C ALA A 196 6.28 1.71 26.14
N ALA A 197 6.41 3.03 26.11
CA ALA A 197 7.38 3.73 26.93
C ALA A 197 7.16 3.23 28.36
N SER A 198 8.18 2.58 28.91
CA SER A 198 8.20 1.92 30.20
C SER A 198 7.59 2.79 31.30
N ALA A 199 6.60 2.26 32.00
CA ALA A 199 6.07 2.83 33.22
C ALA A 199 6.88 2.33 34.43
N ALA A 200 7.72 3.22 34.98
CA ALA A 200 8.07 3.42 36.39
C ALA A 200 9.00 4.64 36.40
N ASP A 201 8.69 5.83 36.93
CA ASP A 201 7.73 6.27 37.93
C ASP A 201 7.24 7.69 37.61
N GLY A 202 6.00 7.99 37.99
CA GLY A 202 5.60 9.36 38.34
C GLY A 202 4.65 10.08 37.37
N ILE A 203 3.35 9.91 37.65
CA ILE A 203 2.23 10.80 37.30
C ILE A 203 1.65 10.62 35.88
N ARG A 204 0.43 10.09 35.91
CA ARG A 204 -0.50 9.79 34.83
C ARG A 204 -1.00 11.09 34.18
N CYS A 205 -1.01 11.19 32.84
CA CYS A 205 -2.07 11.82 32.03
C CYS A 205 -1.91 11.36 30.57
N GLY A 206 -3.00 10.93 29.94
CA GLY A 206 -3.00 10.25 28.63
C GLY A 206 -3.13 11.17 27.42
N ALA A 207 -3.08 10.56 26.22
CA ALA A 207 -3.66 10.96 24.92
C ALA A 207 -2.95 10.11 23.82
N GLY A 208 -3.57 9.59 22.76
CA GLY A 208 -4.61 10.19 21.93
C GLY A 208 -3.96 11.20 20.96
N GLU A 209 -3.63 10.79 19.75
CA GLU A 209 -3.84 11.71 18.61
C GLU A 209 -5.37 11.69 18.46
N ASP A 210 -6.11 12.69 18.92
CA ASP A 210 -6.03 14.09 18.46
C ASP A 210 -5.54 15.06 19.55
N ALA A 211 -4.25 15.37 19.66
CA ALA A 211 -3.74 16.16 20.80
C ALA A 211 -3.08 17.48 20.41
N GLU A 212 -3.58 18.54 21.02
CA GLU A 212 -3.10 19.92 21.03
C GLU A 212 -1.55 20.02 21.08
N GLU A 213 -0.97 20.70 20.08
CA GLU A 213 0.47 21.02 20.03
C GLU A 213 0.96 21.63 21.36
N GLU A 214 1.81 20.89 22.06
CA GLU A 214 2.31 21.18 23.40
C GLU A 214 3.22 22.44 23.43
N LEU A 215 2.91 23.38 24.32
CA LEU A 215 3.73 24.58 24.56
C LEU A 215 5.14 24.19 25.01
N ARG A 216 6.15 24.63 24.26
CA ARG A 216 7.52 24.10 24.31
C ARG A 216 8.33 24.64 25.49
N LEU A 217 9.36 23.91 25.90
CA LEU A 217 10.33 24.35 26.90
C LEU A 217 11.58 24.95 26.26
N CYS A 218 12.26 25.86 26.96
CA CYS A 218 13.57 26.32 26.55
C CYS A 218 14.58 25.17 26.64
N SER A 219 15.33 24.93 25.56
CA SER A 219 16.33 23.86 25.46
C SER A 219 17.54 24.05 26.39
N HIS A 220 17.72 25.23 26.97
CA HIS A 220 18.74 25.42 28.00
C HIS A 220 18.29 24.75 29.31
N ALA A 221 18.97 23.66 29.69
CA ALA A 221 18.58 22.82 30.83
C ALA A 221 18.45 23.55 32.18
N ARG A 222 19.14 24.69 32.37
CA ARG A 222 19.05 25.51 33.61
C ARG A 222 18.06 26.67 33.51
N CYS A 223 17.39 26.87 32.38
CA CYS A 223 16.38 27.92 32.22
C CYS A 223 15.00 27.46 32.67
N GLY A 224 14.58 26.25 32.26
CA GLY A 224 13.28 25.67 32.64
C GLY A 224 12.03 26.43 32.18
N ARG A 225 12.18 27.55 31.45
CA ARG A 225 11.06 28.41 31.05
C ARG A 225 10.18 27.72 30.02
N ARG A 226 8.86 27.73 30.27
CA ARG A 226 7.83 27.22 29.36
C ARG A 226 7.24 28.33 28.51
N GLU A 227 6.97 28.01 27.26
CA GLU A 227 6.31 28.87 26.30
C GLU A 227 4.90 29.21 26.78
N THR A 228 4.55 30.49 26.79
CA THR A 228 3.23 30.95 27.25
C THR A 228 2.27 31.19 26.10
N ARG A 229 2.81 31.39 24.89
CA ARG A 229 2.06 31.58 23.65
C ARG A 229 2.73 30.80 22.51
N ARG A 230 1.95 30.27 21.58
CA ARG A 230 2.47 29.50 20.43
C ARG A 230 3.55 30.31 19.67
N HIS A 231 4.70 29.68 19.41
CA HIS A 231 5.83 30.24 18.64
C HIS A 231 6.50 31.48 19.25
N GLU A 232 6.40 31.68 20.57
CA GLU A 232 7.14 32.70 21.32
C GLU A 232 8.65 32.40 21.33
N PHE A 233 9.04 31.12 21.39
CA PHE A 233 10.44 30.72 21.49
C PHE A 233 11.12 30.63 20.13
N ARG A 234 12.34 31.18 20.05
CA ARG A 234 13.14 31.18 18.82
C ARG A 234 13.84 29.85 18.63
N ARG A 235 13.80 29.32 17.41
CA ARG A 235 14.54 28.12 17.03
C ARG A 235 15.99 28.43 16.70
N CYS A 236 16.87 27.48 16.95
CA CYS A 236 18.25 27.53 16.47
C CYS A 236 18.25 27.58 14.93
N SER A 237 18.83 28.61 14.33
CA SER A 237 18.84 28.78 12.87
C SER A 237 19.61 27.70 12.11
N VAL A 238 20.49 26.96 12.80
CA VAL A 238 21.36 25.96 12.17
C VAL A 238 20.70 24.58 12.12
N CYS A 239 20.12 24.11 13.23
CA CYS A 239 19.51 22.77 13.31
C CYS A 239 17.98 22.78 13.37
N GLY A 240 17.34 23.91 13.66
CA GLY A 240 15.88 24.03 13.78
C GLY A 240 15.23 23.29 14.96
N SER A 241 15.95 22.41 15.67
CA SER A 241 15.39 21.50 16.67
C SER A 241 15.41 22.02 18.11
N ALA A 242 16.34 22.91 18.44
CA ALA A 242 16.41 23.55 19.76
C ALA A 242 15.60 24.87 19.79
N ASN A 243 14.86 25.11 20.88
CA ASN A 243 14.01 26.30 21.09
C ASN A 243 14.53 27.11 22.30
N TYR A 244 14.60 28.43 22.17
CA TYR A 244 15.14 29.31 23.22
C TYR A 244 14.22 30.50 23.50
N CYS A 245 13.98 30.76 24.80
CA CYS A 245 13.20 31.90 25.25
C CYS A 245 13.95 33.24 25.10
N SER A 246 15.28 33.21 24.92
CA SER A 246 16.10 34.41 24.70
C SER A 246 17.43 34.07 24.01
N ARG A 247 18.05 35.08 23.38
CA ARG A 247 19.41 34.95 22.81
C ARG A 247 20.47 34.58 23.85
N ALA A 248 20.28 35.00 25.11
CA ALA A 248 21.16 34.63 26.21
C ALA A 248 21.12 33.12 26.52
N CYS A 249 19.92 32.52 26.55
CA CYS A 249 19.78 31.08 26.75
C CYS A 249 20.38 30.27 25.59
N GLN A 250 20.21 30.74 24.36
CA GLN A 250 20.85 30.13 23.19
C GLN A 250 22.38 30.17 23.29
N ALA A 251 22.97 31.30 23.69
CA ALA A 251 24.42 31.45 23.80
C ALA A 251 25.01 30.59 24.94
N LEU A 252 24.33 30.49 26.08
CA LEU A 252 24.75 29.65 27.21
C LEU A 252 24.68 28.16 26.88
N ASP A 253 23.59 27.73 26.22
CA ASP A 253 23.45 26.35 25.79
C ASP A 253 24.43 25.97 24.67
N TRP A 254 24.69 26.91 23.74
CA TRP A 254 25.70 26.76 22.70
C TRP A 254 27.08 26.45 23.27
N LYS A 255 27.52 27.20 24.29
CA LYS A 255 28.83 27.00 24.92
C LYS A 255 28.92 25.70 25.72
N ARG A 256 27.81 25.21 26.29
CA ARG A 256 27.81 24.10 27.26
C ARG A 256 27.52 22.73 26.66
N ALA A 257 26.60 22.65 25.69
CA ALA A 257 26.11 21.35 25.20
C ALA A 257 25.71 21.37 23.72
N HIS A 258 25.07 22.45 23.26
CA HIS A 258 24.44 22.46 21.95
C HIS A 258 25.43 22.51 20.79
N ARG A 259 26.60 23.19 20.92
CA ARG A 259 27.60 23.28 19.83
C ARG A 259 28.02 21.91 19.27
N GLY A 260 28.24 20.92 20.14
CA GLY A 260 28.66 19.57 19.72
C GLY A 260 27.54 18.76 19.04
N ARG A 261 26.28 19.03 19.39
CA ARG A 261 25.10 18.30 18.88
C ARG A 261 24.43 19.01 17.69
N CYS A 262 24.68 20.30 17.52
CA CYS A 262 24.06 21.11 16.47
C CYS A 262 24.50 20.71 15.07
N GLY A 263 25.76 20.29 14.88
CA GLY A 263 26.28 19.85 13.58
C GLY A 263 25.59 18.59 13.05
N ALA A 264 25.43 17.57 13.90
CA ALA A 264 24.74 16.32 13.56
C ALA A 264 23.23 16.55 13.31
N ALA A 265 22.59 17.40 14.11
CA ALA A 265 21.17 17.73 13.95
C ALA A 265 20.90 18.60 12.71
N ALA A 266 21.82 19.48 12.30
CA ALA A 266 21.68 20.30 11.10
C ALA A 266 21.82 19.49 9.80
N ALA A 267 22.68 18.45 9.80
CA ALA A 267 22.72 17.48 8.71
C ALA A 267 21.38 16.73 8.62
N ALA A 268 20.87 16.19 9.74
CA ALA A 268 19.58 15.50 9.77
C ALA A 268 18.41 16.40 9.35
N ALA A 269 18.37 17.67 9.79
CA ALA A 269 17.31 18.61 9.44
C ALA A 269 17.35 19.04 7.96
N ARG A 270 18.55 19.19 7.35
CA ARG A 270 18.68 19.45 5.91
C ARG A 270 18.25 18.24 5.06
N TRP A 271 18.54 17.02 5.52
CA TRP A 271 18.04 15.79 4.91
C TRP A 271 16.51 15.66 5.01
N LEU A 272 15.91 16.05 6.14
CA LEU A 272 14.45 16.03 6.34
C LEU A 272 13.72 17.14 5.58
N ALA A 273 14.32 18.32 5.43
CA ALA A 273 13.74 19.42 4.64
C ALA A 273 13.82 19.16 3.12
N ALA A 274 14.91 18.55 2.64
CA ALA A 274 15.03 18.14 1.24
C ALA A 274 14.09 16.97 0.88
N GLY A 275 13.62 16.20 1.86
CA GLY A 275 12.63 15.14 1.70
C GLY A 275 11.16 15.60 1.68
N ASN A 276 10.90 16.90 1.85
CA ASN A 276 9.56 17.52 1.81
C ASN A 276 9.37 18.47 0.61
N ALA A 277 10.35 18.52 -0.30
CA ALA A 277 10.24 19.22 -1.57
C ALA A 277 10.29 18.26 -2.76
N TYR A 278 9.66 17.08 -2.65
CA TYR A 278 9.25 16.23 -3.77
C TYR A 278 8.09 15.33 -3.34
#